data_AF-A0A9D8G023-F1
#
_entry.id   AF-A0A9D8G023-F1
#
_cell.length_a   1.000
_cell.length_b   1.000
_cell.length_c   1.000
_cell.angle_alpha   90.00
_cell.angle_beta   90.00
_cell.angle_gamma   90.00
#
_symmetry.space_group_name_H-M   'P 1'
#
loop_
_entity.id
_entity.type
_entity.pdbx_description
1 polymer ?
#
loop_
_entity_poly.entity_id
_entity_poly.type
_entity_poly.pdbx_seq_one_letter_code
_entity_poly.pdbx_strand_id
1 'polypeptide(L)' 'MFDLTQLKQQSGLPAEVLEQIEQAIRADYPDDDMMFELHLVRVLQALKQRRITLEQILAEPVPA' A
#
# COMPACT_ATOMS: atom_id res chain seq x y z
N MET A 1 11.28 -11.61 -1.33
CA MET A 1 10.03 -11.16 -1.96
C MET A 1 8.92 -11.32 -0.95
N PHE A 2 8.09 -10.31 -0.75
CA PHE A 2 7.02 -10.36 0.25
C PHE A 2 5.79 -11.10 -0.32
N ASP A 3 5.07 -11.85 0.52
CA ASP A 3 3.81 -12.48 0.10
C ASP A 3 2.68 -11.44 0.10
N LEU A 4 2.64 -10.64 -0.96
CA LEU A 4 1.63 -9.60 -1.14
C LEU A 4 0.22 -10.17 -1.25
N THR A 5 0.06 -11.35 -1.86
CA THR A 5 -1.25 -12.00 -2.00
C THR A 5 -1.83 -12.31 -0.63
N GLN A 6 -1.04 -12.92 0.26
CA GLN A 6 -1.46 -13.20 1.62
C GLN A 6 -1.74 -11.91 2.41
N LEU A 7 -0.89 -10.88 2.28
CA LEU A 7 -1.10 -9.60 2.98
C LEU A 7 -2.38 -8.89 2.54
N LYS A 8 -2.67 -8.86 1.24
CA LYS A 8 -3.91 -8.31 0.67
C LYS A 8 -5.13 -9.05 1.23
N GLN A 9 -5.12 -10.37 1.24
CA GLN A 9 -6.20 -11.17 1.85
C GLN A 9 -6.38 -10.89 3.35
N GLN A 10 -5.28 -10.80 4.10
CA GLN A 10 -5.31 -10.54 5.54
C GLN A 10 -5.70 -9.11 5.91
N SER A 11 -5.62 -8.16 4.96
CA SER A 11 -6.01 -6.77 5.19
C SER A 11 -7.53 -6.62 5.37
N GLY A 12 -8.32 -7.53 4.79
CA GLY A 12 -9.79 -7.42 4.77
C GLY A 12 -10.31 -6.23 3.95
N LEU A 13 -9.46 -5.58 3.15
CA LEU A 13 -9.82 -4.44 2.32
C LEU A 13 -10.53 -4.90 1.04
N PRO A 14 -11.52 -4.13 0.54
CA PRO A 14 -12.10 -4.36 -0.78
C PRO A 14 -11.04 -4.29 -1.89
N ALA A 15 -11.23 -5.06 -2.96
CA ALA A 15 -10.30 -5.10 -4.09
C ALA A 15 -10.06 -3.71 -4.71
N GLU A 16 -11.12 -2.90 -4.84
CA GLU A 16 -11.03 -1.52 -5.37
C GLU A 16 -10.13 -0.62 -4.52
N VAL A 17 -10.14 -0.82 -3.19
CA VAL A 17 -9.29 -0.05 -2.27
C VAL A 17 -7.84 -0.49 -2.38
N LEU A 18 -7.60 -1.80 -2.50
CA LEU A 18 -6.26 -2.34 -2.71
C LEU A 18 -5.65 -1.82 -4.01
N GLU A 19 -6.44 -1.77 -5.08
CA GLU A 19 -6.00 -1.22 -6.37
C GLU A 19 -5.62 0.26 -6.27
N GLN A 20 -6.39 1.07 -5.55
CA GLN A 20 -6.05 2.49 -5.32
C GLN A 20 -4.74 2.66 -4.55
N ILE A 21 -4.52 1.85 -3.50
CA ILE A 21 -3.27 1.87 -2.74
C ILE A 21 -2.09 1.46 -3.63
N GLU A 22 -2.26 0.42 -4.44
CA GLU A 22 -1.23 -0.05 -5.36
C GLU A 22 -0.88 1.01 -6.40
N GLN A 23 -1.88 1.67 -6.99
CA GLN A 23 -1.66 2.75 -7.94
C GLN A 23 -0.93 3.94 -7.32
N ALA A 24 -1.30 4.34 -6.09
CA ALA A 24 -0.64 5.41 -5.36
C ALA A 24 0.85 5.09 -5.12
N ILE A 25 1.15 3.89 -4.58
CA ILE A 25 2.52 3.49 -4.29
C ILE A 25 3.34 3.28 -5.58
N ARG A 26 2.71 2.76 -6.66
CA ARG A 26 3.39 2.57 -7.95
C ARG A 26 3.69 3.89 -8.64
N ALA A 27 2.90 4.94 -8.41
CA ALA A 27 3.21 6.28 -8.91
C ALA A 27 4.50 6.85 -8.29
N ASP A 28 4.76 6.55 -7.01
CA ASP A 28 5.98 6.96 -6.30
C ASP A 28 7.20 6.10 -6.67
N TYR A 29 6.98 4.83 -7.03
CA TYR A 29 8.03 3.87 -7.41
C TYR A 29 7.73 3.17 -8.76
N PRO A 30 7.74 3.90 -9.90
CA PRO A 30 7.30 3.34 -11.19
C PRO A 30 8.11 2.12 -11.64
N ASP A 31 9.42 2.17 -11.45
CA ASP A 31 10.37 1.17 -11.95
C ASP A 31 11.12 0.42 -10.83
N ASP A 32 10.88 0.77 -9.55
CA ASP A 32 11.52 0.11 -8.40
C ASP A 32 10.55 -0.86 -7.73
N ASP A 33 10.52 -2.09 -8.24
CA ASP A 33 9.66 -3.15 -7.74
C ASP A 33 9.94 -3.49 -6.26
N MET A 34 11.18 -3.37 -5.79
CA MET A 34 11.53 -3.65 -4.41
C MET A 34 10.97 -2.58 -3.46
N MET A 35 11.08 -1.31 -3.84
CA MET A 35 10.51 -0.20 -3.07
C MET A 35 8.98 -0.21 -3.08
N PHE A 36 8.38 -0.57 -4.22
CA PHE A 36 6.94 -0.79 -4.34
C PHE A 36 6.46 -1.89 -3.38
N GLU A 37 7.06 -3.09 -3.45
CA GLU A 37 6.68 -4.21 -2.58
C GLU A 37 6.82 -3.84 -1.10
N LEU A 38 7.94 -3.20 -0.74
CA LEU A 38 8.22 -2.80 0.64
C LEU A 38 7.20 -1.79 1.17
N HIS A 39 6.89 -0.74 0.39
CA HIS A 39 5.91 0.26 0.80
C HIS A 39 4.51 -0.34 0.92
N LEU A 40 4.12 -1.19 -0.01
CA LEU A 40 2.83 -1.86 0.03
C LEU A 40 2.68 -2.71 1.30
N VAL A 41 3.71 -3.46 1.69
CA VAL A 41 3.70 -4.21 2.96
C VAL A 41 3.53 -3.28 4.16
N ARG A 42 4.28 -2.18 4.23
CA ARG A 42 4.24 -1.24 5.36
C ARG A 42 2.88 -0.58 5.49
N VAL A 43 2.28 -0.17 4.37
CA VAL A 43 0.94 0.44 4.32
C VAL A 43 -0.13 -0.55 4.78
N LEU A 44 -0.14 -1.77 4.23
CA LEU A 44 -1.13 -2.78 4.62
C LEU A 44 -1.03 -3.16 6.11
N GLN A 45 0.19 -3.24 6.65
CA GLN A 45 0.40 -3.49 8.08
C GLN A 45 -0.08 -2.32 8.95
N ALA A 46 0.21 -1.08 8.55
CA ALA A 46 -0.21 0.12 9.28
C ALA A 46 -1.73 0.30 9.26
N LEU A 47 -2.39 0.00 8.13
CA LEU A 47 -3.85 -0.04 8.01
C LEU A 47 -4.46 -1.10 8.93
N LYS A 48 -3.92 -2.33 8.90
CA LYS A 48 -4.36 -3.43 9.79
C LYS A 48 -4.24 -3.05 11.27
N GLN A 49 -3.20 -2.29 11.63
CA GLN A 49 -2.96 -1.82 12.99
C GLN A 49 -3.68 -0.50 13.31
N ARG A 50 -4.49 0.03 12.39
CA ARG A 50 -5.20 1.32 12.52
C ARG A 50 -4.28 2.50 12.87
N ARG A 51 -3.03 2.45 12.43
CA ARG A 51 -2.04 3.52 12.62
C ARG A 51 -2.15 4.62 11.57
N ILE A 52 -2.69 4.27 10.41
CA ILE A 52 -2.98 5.18 9.30
C ILE A 52 -4.40 4.91 8.76
N THR A 53 -4.97 5.88 8.07
CA THR A 53 -6.25 5.77 7.34
C THR A 53 -6.03 5.75 5.83
N LEU A 54 -7.03 5.27 5.09
CA LEU A 54 -7.01 5.33 3.61
C LEU A 54 -6.87 6.77 3.09
N GLU A 55 -7.55 7.71 3.75
CA GLU A 55 -7.46 9.13 3.41
C GLU A 55 -6.03 9.64 3.52
N GLN A 56 -5.26 9.25 4.54
CA GLN A 56 -3.86 9.66 4.69
C GLN A 56 -2.96 9.12 3.59
N ILE A 57 -3.23 7.90 3.10
CA ILE A 57 -2.47 7.28 2.00
C ILE A 57 -2.80 7.97 0.67
N LEU A 58 -4.05 8.39 0.48
CA LEU A 58 -4.52 8.98 -0.77
C LEU A 58 -4.37 10.52 -0.81
N ALA A 59 -4.19 11.18 0.34
CA ALA A 59 -4.11 12.64 0.45
C ALA A 59 -2.67 13.19 0.46
N GLU A 60 -1.67 12.38 0.82
CA GLU A 60 -0.28 12.84 0.82
C GLU A 60 0.45 12.39 -0.44
N PRO A 61 0.83 13.30 -1.37
CA PRO A 61 1.95 13.02 -2.25
C PRO A 61 3.19 12.89 -1.35
N VAL A 62 3.83 11.72 -1.37
CA VAL A 62 5.07 11.49 -0.62
C VAL A 62 6.07 12.59 -1.04
N PRO A 63 6.56 13.44 -0.11
CA PRO A 63 7.54 14.44 -0.48
C PRO A 63 8.81 13.73 -0.95
N ALA A 64 9.25 14.11 -2.15
CA ALA A 64 10.43 13.61 -2.85
C ALA A 64 11.73 13.69 -2.03
#